data_AF-A0A376YBB2-F1
#
_entry.id   AF-A0A376YBB2-F1
#
_cell.length_a   1.000
_cell.length_b   1.000
_cell.length_c   1.000
_cell.angle_alpha   90.00
_cell.angle_beta   90.00
_cell.angle_gamma   90.00
#
_symmetry.space_group_name_H-M   'P 1'
#
loop_
_entity.id
_entity.type
_entity.pdbx_description
1 polymer ?
#
loop_
_entity_poly.entity_id
_entity_poly.type
_entity_poly.pdbx_seq_one_letter_code
_entity_poly.pdbx_strand_id
1 'polypeptide(L)'
;MKLISNDLRDGDKLPHRHVFNGMGYDGDNISPHLAWDDVPAGTKSFVVTCYDPDAPTGSGWWHWVVVNYPLIPAYYRKGLALVW
;
A
#
# COMPACT_ATOMS: atom_id res chain seq x y z
N MET A 1 11.40 -12.51 2.39
CA MET A 1 10.57 -11.31 2.62
C MET A 1 9.10 -11.69 2.49
N LYS A 2 8.27 -11.18 3.39
CA LYS A 2 6.82 -11.34 3.40
C LYS A 2 6.15 -9.97 3.54
N LEU A 3 4.95 -9.81 2.99
CA LEU A 3 4.08 -8.65 3.14
C LEU A 3 2.75 -9.09 3.75
N ILE A 4 2.28 -8.37 4.75
CA ILE A 4 1.00 -8.61 5.42
C ILE A 4 0.24 -7.29 5.61
N SER A 5 -1.07 -7.40 5.75
CA SER A 5 -1.97 -6.29 6.06
C SER A 5 -2.99 -6.73 7.11
N ASN A 6 -3.37 -5.81 7.99
CA ASN A 6 -4.53 -6.00 8.86
C ASN A 6 -5.84 -5.67 8.13
N ASP A 7 -5.75 -4.98 7.00
CA ASP A 7 -6.90 -4.48 6.25
C ASP A 7 -7.12 -5.26 4.94
N LEU A 8 -6.04 -5.76 4.33
CA LEU A 8 -6.08 -6.49 3.06
C LEU A 8 -5.84 -7.98 3.23
N ARG A 9 -6.48 -8.75 2.35
CA ARG A 9 -6.18 -10.17 2.11
C ARG A 9 -5.97 -10.37 0.62
N ASP A 10 -4.93 -11.14 0.29
CA ASP A 10 -4.58 -11.40 -1.10
C ASP A 10 -5.72 -12.16 -1.81
N GLY A 11 -6.12 -11.66 -2.98
CA GLY A 11 -7.24 -12.18 -3.78
C GLY A 11 -8.65 -11.78 -3.31
N ASP A 12 -8.81 -11.17 -2.13
CA ASP A 12 -10.12 -10.71 -1.63
C ASP A 12 -10.51 -9.34 -2.23
N LYS A 13 -11.79 -8.99 -2.12
CA LYS A 13 -12.27 -7.64 -2.48
C LYS A 13 -11.66 -6.57 -1.57
N LEU A 14 -11.35 -5.41 -2.15
CA LEU A 14 -10.86 -4.25 -1.42
C LEU A 14 -11.93 -3.73 -0.44
N PRO A 15 -11.61 -3.58 0.87
CA PRO A 15 -12.52 -2.92 1.81
C PRO A 15 -12.86 -1.49 1.41
N HIS A 16 -14.09 -1.06 1.70
CA HIS A 16 -14.61 0.28 1.36
C HIS A 16 -13.74 1.44 1.87
N ARG A 17 -13.05 1.22 2.99
CA ARG A 17 -12.08 2.15 3.58
C ARG A 17 -10.97 2.58 2.62
N HIS A 18 -10.60 1.73 1.67
CA HIS A 18 -9.51 2.00 0.73
C HIS A 18 -10.02 2.41 -0.66
N VAL A 19 -11.33 2.43 -0.86
CA VAL A 19 -11.95 2.89 -2.11
C VAL A 19 -11.82 4.42 -2.20
N PHE A 20 -11.71 4.92 -3.44
CA PHE A 20 -11.64 6.35 -3.73
C PHE A 20 -12.92 7.08 -3.29
N ASN A 21 -12.83 8.37 -2.95
CA ASN A 21 -13.95 9.18 -2.48
C ASN A 21 -14.44 10.23 -3.50
N GLY A 22 -14.16 9.98 -4.78
CA GLY A 22 -14.59 10.81 -5.90
C GLY A 22 -14.98 9.96 -7.10
N MET A 23 -15.25 10.61 -8.25
CA MET A 23 -15.63 9.93 -9.50
C MET A 23 -16.82 8.96 -9.36
N GLY A 24 -17.80 9.30 -8.51
CA GLY A 24 -18.98 8.47 -8.26
C GLY A 24 -18.80 7.40 -7.18
N TYR A 25 -17.66 7.37 -6.50
CA TYR A 25 -17.42 6.54 -5.32
C TYR A 25 -17.42 7.37 -4.02
N ASP A 26 -17.70 6.69 -2.91
CA ASP A 26 -17.84 7.26 -1.56
C ASP A 26 -17.02 6.49 -0.52
N GLY A 27 -15.88 5.93 -0.93
CA GLY A 27 -14.93 5.29 -0.01
C GLY A 27 -14.32 6.28 0.98
N ASP A 28 -13.59 5.77 1.97
CA ASP A 28 -12.91 6.68 2.93
C ASP A 28 -11.66 7.31 2.32
N ASN A 29 -11.15 6.75 1.22
CA ASN A 29 -9.90 7.17 0.61
C ASN A 29 -8.80 7.17 1.69
N ILE A 30 -8.43 5.98 2.21
CA ILE A 30 -7.32 5.82 3.17
C ILE A 30 -6.43 4.65 2.73
N SER A 31 -5.10 4.82 2.79
CA SER A 31 -4.18 3.72 2.47
C SER A 31 -4.29 2.53 3.45
N PRO A 32 -4.09 1.30 2.98
CA PRO A 32 -4.15 0.11 3.83
C PRO A 32 -2.91 0.02 4.72
N HIS A 33 -3.08 -0.58 5.90
CA HIS A 33 -1.96 -1.04 6.72
C HIS A 33 -1.08 -1.97 5.90
N LEU A 34 0.23 -1.72 5.88
CA LEU A 34 1.22 -2.62 5.31
C LEU A 34 2.32 -2.86 6.34
N ALA A 35 2.68 -4.12 6.51
CA ALA A 35 3.84 -4.52 7.30
C ALA A 35 4.58 -5.64 6.57
N TRP A 36 5.90 -5.67 6.71
CA TRP A 36 6.73 -6.68 6.07
C TRP A 36 7.76 -7.23 7.05
N ASP A 37 8.23 -8.43 6.74
CA ASP A 37 9.26 -9.12 7.51
C ASP A 37 10.16 -9.96 6.61
N ASP A 38 11.18 -10.61 7.19
CA ASP A 38 12.19 -11.39 6.45
C ASP A 38 12.90 -10.55 5.36
N VAL A 39 13.27 -9.31 5.70
CA VAL A 39 13.92 -8.35 4.80
C VAL A 39 15.38 -8.79 4.52
N PRO A 40 15.84 -8.77 3.25
CA PRO A 40 17.21 -9.15 2.91
C PRO A 40 18.27 -8.30 3.64
N ALA A 41 19.37 -8.94 4.05
CA ALA A 41 20.51 -8.24 4.62
C ALA A 41 21.06 -7.19 3.64
N GLY A 42 21.43 -6.01 4.17
CA GLY A 42 21.92 -4.90 3.37
C GLY A 42 20.83 -4.03 2.72
N THR A 43 19.54 -4.30 2.97
CA THR A 43 18.44 -3.40 2.56
C THR A 43 18.61 -2.02 3.20
N LYS A 44 18.60 -0.97 2.38
CA LYS A 44 18.81 0.43 2.83
C LYS A 44 17.52 1.23 2.93
N SER A 45 16.55 0.92 2.09
CA SER A 45 15.24 1.58 2.01
C SER A 45 14.26 0.70 1.25
N PHE A 46 12.98 1.09 1.28
CA PHE A 46 11.91 0.46 0.53
C PHE A 46 11.25 1.42 -0.46
N VAL A 47 10.61 0.82 -1.46
CA VAL A 47 9.63 1.44 -2.33
C VAL A 47 8.30 0.71 -2.11
N VAL A 48 7.20 1.46 -1.99
CA VAL A 48 5.85 0.92 -1.88
C VAL A 48 5.02 1.48 -3.01
N THR A 49 4.31 0.60 -3.73
CA THR A 49 3.46 1.01 -4.84
C THR A 49 2.12 0.30 -4.83
N CYS A 50 1.07 1.02 -5.23
CA CYS A 50 -0.23 0.45 -5.54
C CYS A 50 -0.54 0.74 -7.02
N TYR A 51 -0.76 -0.31 -7.80
CA TYR A 51 -0.92 -0.24 -9.25
C TYR A 51 -2.08 -1.11 -9.69
N ASP A 52 -2.96 -0.52 -10.50
CA ASP A 52 -4.04 -1.22 -11.19
C ASP A 52 -3.61 -1.50 -12.64
N PRO A 53 -3.30 -2.75 -13.00
CA PRO A 53 -2.97 -3.12 -14.37
C PRO A 53 -4.17 -3.11 -15.32
N ASP A 54 -5.39 -3.14 -14.79
CA ASP A 54 -6.63 -3.30 -15.55
C ASP A 54 -7.25 -1.95 -15.98
N ALA A 55 -6.74 -0.84 -15.44
CA ALA A 55 -7.18 0.50 -15.83
C ALA A 55 -6.96 0.75 -17.34
N PRO A 56 -8.00 1.17 -18.09
CA PRO A 56 -8.00 1.22 -19.55
C PRO A 56 -7.34 2.49 -20.10
N THR A 57 -6.08 2.74 -19.73
CA THR A 57 -5.31 3.93 -20.12
C THR A 57 -4.18 3.62 -21.12
N GLY A 58 -3.92 2.33 -21.38
CA GLY A 58 -2.74 1.85 -22.10
C GLY A 58 -1.50 1.67 -21.22
N SER A 59 -1.53 2.13 -19.96
CA SER A 59 -0.41 2.04 -19.02
C SER A 59 -0.84 1.71 -17.58
N GLY A 60 -2.05 1.18 -17.40
CA GLY A 60 -2.68 0.99 -16.10
C GLY A 60 -2.83 2.29 -15.30
N TRP A 61 -2.91 2.17 -13.98
CA TRP A 61 -3.02 3.32 -13.07
C TRP A 61 -2.17 3.16 -11.83
N TRP A 62 -1.27 4.10 -11.60
CA TRP A 62 -0.52 4.18 -10.34
C TRP A 62 -1.36 4.94 -9.31
N HIS A 63 -1.91 4.21 -8.35
CA HIS A 63 -2.67 4.80 -7.25
C HIS A 63 -1.76 5.41 -6.19
N TRP A 64 -0.57 4.84 -5.98
CA TRP A 64 0.36 5.31 -4.97
C TRP A 64 1.80 4.91 -5.27
N VAL A 65 2.74 5.80 -4.99
CA VAL A 65 4.20 5.56 -5.06
C VAL A 65 4.87 6.25 -3.88
N VAL A 66 5.51 5.46 -3.01
CA VAL A 66 6.39 5.94 -1.93
C VAL A 66 7.79 5.45 -2.21
N VAL A 67 8.76 6.37 -2.14
CA VAL A 67 10.18 6.07 -2.31
C VAL A 67 10.97 6.48 -1.07
N ASN A 68 12.17 5.93 -0.92
CA ASN A 68 13.08 6.23 0.19
C ASN A 68 12.45 5.96 1.57
N TYR A 69 11.53 4.99 1.67
CA TYR A 69 10.94 4.65 2.95
C TYR A 69 12.01 4.02 3.85
N PRO A 70 12.29 4.59 5.02
CA PRO A 70 13.44 4.20 5.82
C PRO A 70 13.26 2.79 6.40
N LEU A 71 14.38 2.11 6.63
CA LEU A 71 14.38 0.87 7.41
C LEU A 71 14.14 1.22 8.88
N ILE A 72 12.89 1.22 9.31
CA ILE A 72 12.51 1.48 10.70
C ILE A 72 12.70 0.18 11.51
N PRO A 73 13.41 0.19 12.65
CA PRO A 73 13.54 -0.99 13.52
C PRO A 73 12.17 -1.56 13.89
N ALA A 74 12.06 -2.89 13.99
CA ALA A 74 10.78 -3.60 14.16
C ALA A 74 9.90 -3.08 15.33
N TYR A 75 10.50 -2.47 16.35
CA TYR A 75 9.81 -1.89 17.50
C TYR A 75 9.04 -0.59 17.20
N TYR A 76 9.39 0.14 16.14
CA TYR A 76 8.76 1.40 15.74
C TYR A 76 7.76 1.25 14.58
N ARG A 77 7.34 0.02 14.23
CA ARG A 77 6.37 -0.25 13.15
C ARG A 77 4.97 0.27 13.53
N LYS A 78 4.76 1.60 13.49
CA LYS A 78 3.42 2.16 13.34
C LYS A 78 3.04 2.01 11.88
N GLY A 79 1.89 1.36 11.64
CA GLY A 79 1.30 1.19 10.33
C GLY A 79 1.32 2.51 9.55
N LEU A 80 1.76 2.44 8.31
CA LEU A 80 1.81 3.58 7.41
C LEU A 80 0.37 3.98 7.06
N ALA A 81 -0.21 4.92 7.80
CA ALA A 81 -1.43 5.60 7.40
C ALA A 81 -1.00 6.89 6.69
N LEU A 82 -0.76 6.79 5.38
CA LEU A 82 -0.62 7.96 4.53
C LEU A 82 -1.98 8.23 3.89
N VAL A 83 -2.56 9.37 4.23
CA VAL A 83 -3.76 9.89 3.57
C VAL A 83 -3.33 10.41 2.19
N TRP A 84 -4.22 10.31 1.20
CA TRP A 84 -3.99 10.60 -0.22
C TRP A 84 -3.35 11.96 -0.46
#